data_AF-A0A7C4VP97-F1
#
_entry.id   AF-A0A7C4VP97-F1
#
_cell.length_a   1.000
_cell.length_b   1.000
_cell.length_c   1.000
_cell.angle_alpha   90.00
_cell.angle_beta   90.00
_cell.angle_gamma   90.00
#
_symmetry.space_group_name_H-M   'P 1'
#
loop_
_entity.id
_entity.type
_entity.pdbx_description
1 polymer ?
#
loop_
_entity_poly.entity_id
_entity_poly.type
_entity_poly.pdbx_seq_one_letter_code
_entity_poly.pdbx_strand_id
1 'polypeptide(L)'
;MKPNNKKINLATIRQIIAQNPRLSAMDLQAKIAAPEVEIMIAMSDAAVEIPLTDLEVVLENIRSWGEVMSLIRNRDAVCELKFSAATLYRTNDWLNSIDPAYNLHIRIANTRRILLLAKSNHKRDGQTASLNFANAAGHVFWRVYAQSEMAQEQFKRLMERYRK
;
A
#
# COMPACT_ATOMS: atom_id res chain seq x y z
N MET A 1 3.60 31.66 -18.34
CA MET A 1 3.15 31.44 -16.94
C MET A 1 3.54 30.02 -16.52
N LYS A 2 4.46 29.86 -15.57
CA LYS A 2 4.68 28.55 -14.94
C LYS A 2 3.47 28.26 -14.04
N PRO A 3 2.82 27.09 -14.12
CA PRO A 3 1.71 26.77 -13.23
C PRO A 3 2.22 26.81 -11.79
N ASN A 4 1.59 27.66 -10.99
CA ASN A 4 1.84 27.80 -9.55
C ASN A 4 1.30 26.54 -8.86
N ASN A 5 2.06 25.45 -8.94
CA ASN A 5 1.65 24.15 -8.44
C ASN A 5 1.89 24.11 -6.92
N LYS A 6 1.06 24.84 -6.16
CA LYS A 6 0.99 24.70 -4.71
C LYS A 6 0.61 23.25 -4.41
N LYS A 7 1.58 22.43 -4.01
CA LYS A 7 1.34 21.07 -3.51
C LYS A 7 0.28 21.15 -2.41
N ILE A 8 -0.86 20.51 -2.61
CA ILE A 8 -1.90 20.39 -1.60
C ILE A 8 -1.34 19.65 -0.39
N ASN A 9 -1.57 20.18 0.81
CA ASN A 9 -1.03 19.59 2.04
C ASN A 9 -1.98 18.51 2.60
N LEU A 10 -1.45 17.61 3.44
CA LEU A 10 -2.21 16.50 4.02
C LEU A 10 -3.45 16.95 4.82
N ALA A 11 -3.41 18.12 5.47
CA ALA A 11 -4.55 18.64 6.23
C ALA A 11 -5.72 18.99 5.30
N THR A 12 -5.45 19.62 4.17
CA THR A 12 -6.47 19.89 3.14
C THR A 12 -7.01 18.60 2.54
N ILE A 13 -6.15 17.60 2.26
CA ILE A 13 -6.59 16.29 1.75
C ILE A 13 -7.55 15.63 2.74
N ARG A 14 -7.23 15.64 4.05
CA ARG A 14 -8.09 15.10 5.11
C ARG A 14 -9.45 15.79 5.18
N GLN A 15 -9.50 17.12 5.02
CA GLN A 15 -10.76 17.87 4.99
C GLN A 15 -11.65 17.43 3.82
N ILE A 16 -11.07 17.25 2.62
CA ILE A 16 -11.82 16.81 1.44
C ILE A 16 -12.31 15.36 1.62
N ILE A 17 -11.49 14.48 2.21
CA ILE A 17 -11.87 13.10 2.54
C ILE A 17 -13.08 13.09 3.48
N ALA A 18 -13.06 13.92 4.54
CA ALA A 18 -14.15 13.99 5.51
C ALA A 18 -15.50 14.40 4.88
N GLN A 19 -15.45 15.23 3.83
CA GLN A 19 -16.63 15.62 3.05
C GLN A 19 -17.09 14.53 2.06
N ASN A 20 -16.25 13.52 1.79
CA ASN A 20 -16.47 12.49 0.78
C ASN A 20 -16.14 11.07 1.30
N PRO A 21 -16.73 10.64 2.43
CA PRO A 21 -16.25 9.46 3.19
C PRO A 21 -16.42 8.12 2.46
N ARG A 22 -17.25 8.07 1.40
CA ARG A 22 -17.52 6.84 0.63
C ARG A 22 -16.63 6.70 -0.61
N LEU A 23 -15.89 7.73 -0.99
CA LEU A 23 -15.05 7.69 -2.19
C LEU A 23 -13.77 6.88 -1.95
N SER A 24 -13.33 6.16 -2.98
CA SER A 24 -12.03 5.49 -2.93
C SER A 24 -10.88 6.50 -3.06
N ALA A 25 -9.66 6.12 -2.67
CA ALA A 25 -8.48 6.97 -2.84
C ALA A 25 -8.28 7.40 -4.31
N MET A 26 -8.63 6.54 -5.26
CA MET A 26 -8.55 6.82 -6.69
C MET A 26 -9.64 7.79 -7.17
N ASP A 27 -10.88 7.65 -6.70
CA ASP A 27 -11.95 8.62 -7.04
C ASP A 27 -11.66 10.00 -6.47
N LEU A 28 -11.05 10.04 -5.28
CA LEU A 28 -10.56 11.26 -4.66
C LEU A 28 -9.37 11.86 -5.42
N GLN A 29 -8.54 11.04 -6.07
CA GLN A 29 -7.42 11.52 -6.89
C GLN A 29 -7.89 12.49 -7.98
N ALA A 30 -8.99 12.14 -8.66
CA ALA A 30 -9.61 12.98 -9.68
C ALA A 30 -10.13 14.33 -9.15
N LYS A 31 -10.42 14.42 -7.84
CA LYS A 31 -10.94 15.64 -7.19
C LYS A 31 -9.85 16.48 -6.53
N ILE A 32 -8.87 15.84 -5.89
CA ILE A 32 -7.90 16.47 -5.00
C ILE A 32 -6.65 16.94 -5.77
N ALA A 33 -6.44 16.46 -7.00
CA ALA A 33 -5.22 16.71 -7.78
C ALA A 33 -3.94 16.38 -6.98
N ALA A 34 -4.00 15.34 -6.14
CA ALA A 34 -2.90 14.81 -5.34
C ALA A 34 -2.52 13.39 -5.80
N PRO A 35 -1.27 12.94 -5.58
CA PRO A 35 -0.90 11.55 -5.81
C PRO A 35 -1.73 10.59 -4.95
N GLU A 36 -2.07 9.40 -5.49
CA GLU A 36 -2.87 8.38 -4.80
C GLU A 36 -2.26 8.03 -3.43
N VAL A 37 -0.93 7.92 -3.39
CA VAL A 37 -0.19 7.60 -2.17
C VAL A 37 -0.42 8.63 -1.04
N GLU A 38 -0.52 9.92 -1.35
CA GLU A 38 -0.78 10.97 -0.35
C GLU A 38 -2.22 10.90 0.16
N ILE A 39 -3.16 10.55 -0.71
CA ILE A 39 -4.55 10.35 -0.35
C ILE A 39 -4.68 9.13 0.57
N MET A 40 -3.99 8.02 0.24
CA MET A 40 -3.98 6.83 1.09
C MET A 40 -3.38 7.11 2.47
N ILE A 41 -2.27 7.86 2.55
CA ILE A 41 -1.71 8.33 3.83
C ILE A 41 -2.74 9.16 4.62
N ALA A 42 -3.42 10.10 3.96
CA ALA A 42 -4.42 10.94 4.59
C ALA A 42 -5.68 10.18 5.05
N MET A 43 -6.02 9.06 4.39
CA MET A 43 -7.13 8.16 4.75
C MET A 43 -6.79 7.19 5.88
N SER A 44 -5.53 7.05 6.26
CA SER A 44 -5.05 6.10 7.26
C SER A 44 -4.94 6.75 8.65
N ASP A 45 -5.24 5.96 9.68
CA ASP A 45 -5.08 6.38 11.08
C ASP A 45 -3.59 6.45 11.44
N ALA A 46 -2.79 5.56 10.84
CA ALA A 46 -1.35 5.60 10.91
C ALA A 46 -0.72 5.25 9.56
N ALA A 47 0.34 5.98 9.23
CA ALA A 47 1.18 5.75 8.08
C ALA A 47 2.64 5.81 8.50
N VAL A 48 3.43 4.83 8.07
CA VAL A 48 4.88 4.78 8.28
C VAL A 48 5.53 4.50 6.94
N GLU A 49 6.45 5.38 6.55
CA GLU A 49 7.23 5.21 5.32
C GLU A 49 8.51 4.46 5.63
N ILE A 50 8.82 3.45 4.82
CA ILE A 50 10.02 2.65 4.95
C ILE A 50 11.06 3.14 3.93
N PRO A 51 12.33 3.36 4.34
CA PRO A 51 13.40 3.69 3.42
C PRO A 51 13.55 2.64 2.31
N LEU A 52 13.77 3.08 1.07
CA LEU A 52 13.97 2.15 -0.06
C LEU A 52 15.20 1.25 0.11
N THR A 53 16.17 1.68 0.91
CA THR A 53 17.34 0.88 1.29
C THR A 53 16.96 -0.41 2.03
N ASP A 54 15.79 -0.43 2.66
CA ASP A 54 15.30 -1.56 3.45
C ASP A 54 14.31 -2.43 2.67
N LEU A 55 14.24 -2.29 1.34
CA LEU A 55 13.34 -3.06 0.49
C LEU A 55 13.46 -4.57 0.75
N GLU A 56 14.67 -5.12 0.78
CA GLU A 56 14.87 -6.56 1.01
C GLU A 56 14.40 -6.99 2.40
N VAL A 57 14.68 -6.19 3.43
CA VAL A 57 14.22 -6.44 4.81
C VAL A 57 12.70 -6.48 4.87
N VAL A 58 12.03 -5.59 4.13
CA VAL A 58 10.57 -5.57 4.03
C VAL A 58 10.08 -6.81 3.30
N LEU A 59 10.65 -7.16 2.14
CA LEU A 59 10.26 -8.33 1.35
C LEU A 59 10.42 -9.64 2.15
N GLU A 60 11.48 -9.76 2.94
CA GLU A 60 11.68 -10.87 3.87
C GLU A 60 10.64 -10.88 5.00
N ASN A 61 10.29 -9.71 5.55
CA ASN A 61 9.27 -9.63 6.59
C ASN A 61 7.88 -10.06 6.08
N ILE A 62 7.45 -9.59 4.90
CA ILE A 62 6.15 -10.00 4.34
C ILE A 62 6.06 -11.51 4.08
N ARG A 63 7.18 -12.16 3.71
CA ARG A 63 7.22 -13.63 3.55
C ARG A 63 6.85 -14.38 4.84
N SER A 64 7.03 -13.76 6.01
CA SER A 64 6.68 -14.37 7.31
C SER A 64 5.23 -14.15 7.72
N TRP A 65 4.40 -13.49 6.90
CA TRP A 65 3.00 -13.18 7.25
C TRP A 65 2.04 -14.36 7.04
N GLY A 66 2.50 -15.46 6.43
CA GLY A 66 1.64 -16.60 6.08
C GLY A 66 0.74 -16.27 4.88
N GLU A 67 -0.56 -16.56 4.96
CA GLU A 67 -1.50 -16.18 3.90
C GLU A 67 -1.75 -14.66 3.90
N VAL A 68 -1.59 -14.05 2.74
CA VAL A 68 -1.84 -12.63 2.50
C VAL A 68 -2.82 -12.45 1.35
N MET A 69 -3.45 -11.27 1.30
CA MET A 69 -4.18 -10.83 0.10
C MET A 69 -3.39 -9.72 -0.58
N SER A 70 -3.01 -9.96 -1.84
CA SER A 70 -2.46 -8.95 -2.73
C SER A 70 -3.58 -8.27 -3.50
N LEU A 71 -3.53 -6.95 -3.56
CA LEU A 71 -4.40 -6.14 -4.39
C LEU A 71 -3.57 -5.39 -5.44
N ILE A 72 -3.90 -5.64 -6.70
CA ILE A 72 -3.42 -4.85 -7.83
C ILE A 72 -4.65 -4.21 -8.47
N ARG A 73 -4.55 -2.92 -8.79
CA ARG A 73 -5.64 -2.23 -9.46
C ARG A 73 -5.14 -1.19 -10.44
N ASN A 74 -5.99 -0.88 -11.39
CA ASN A 74 -5.93 0.33 -12.18
C ASN A 74 -7.26 1.08 -12.02
N ARG A 75 -7.55 1.98 -12.96
CA ARG A 75 -8.80 2.75 -12.97
C ARG A 75 -10.04 1.87 -13.12
N ASP A 76 -9.95 0.86 -13.96
CA ASP A 76 -11.11 0.17 -14.51
C ASP A 76 -11.21 -1.28 -14.03
N ALA A 77 -10.19 -1.78 -13.33
CA ALA A 77 -10.11 -3.15 -12.83
C ALA A 77 -9.40 -3.23 -11.48
N VAL A 78 -9.88 -4.17 -10.65
CA VAL A 78 -9.27 -4.57 -9.38
C VAL A 78 -9.09 -6.08 -9.40
N CYS A 79 -7.89 -6.54 -9.06
CA CYS A 79 -7.57 -7.95 -8.85
C CYS A 79 -7.15 -8.13 -7.39
N GLU A 80 -7.88 -8.99 -6.69
CA GLU A 80 -7.52 -9.46 -5.35
C GLU A 80 -7.10 -10.92 -5.45
N LEU A 81 -5.92 -11.23 -4.94
CA LEU A 81 -5.33 -12.56 -5.01
C LEU A 81 -4.85 -12.96 -3.62
N LYS A 82 -5.36 -14.09 -3.11
CA LYS A 82 -4.89 -14.68 -1.85
C LYS A 82 -3.86 -15.74 -2.12
N PHE A 83 -2.75 -15.70 -1.39
CA PHE A 83 -1.70 -16.71 -1.49
C PHE A 83 -0.78 -16.70 -0.27
N SER A 84 0.03 -17.74 -0.13
CA SER A 84 1.07 -17.81 0.88
C SER A 84 2.21 -16.86 0.54
N ALA A 85 2.49 -15.86 1.38
CA ALA A 85 3.58 -14.91 1.14
C ALA A 85 4.96 -15.58 1.04
N ALA A 86 5.12 -16.80 1.57
CA ALA A 86 6.35 -17.58 1.45
C ALA A 86 6.71 -17.92 -0.01
N THR A 87 5.75 -17.90 -0.93
CA THR A 87 5.98 -18.16 -2.36
C THR A 87 6.53 -16.94 -3.11
N LEU A 88 6.57 -15.76 -2.48
CA LEU A 88 7.23 -14.59 -3.08
C LEU A 88 8.70 -14.88 -3.26
N TYR A 89 9.29 -14.59 -4.42
CA TYR A 89 10.75 -14.62 -4.62
C TYR A 89 11.20 -13.61 -5.67
N ARG A 90 12.43 -13.11 -5.52
CA ARG A 90 13.01 -12.10 -6.41
C ARG A 90 13.91 -12.76 -7.46
N THR A 91 13.73 -12.37 -8.71
CA THR A 91 14.65 -12.67 -9.82
C THR A 91 14.92 -11.37 -10.56
N ASN A 92 16.15 -10.85 -10.45
CA ASN A 92 16.53 -9.53 -10.99
C ASN A 92 15.59 -8.42 -10.50
N ASP A 93 14.96 -7.67 -11.41
CA ASP A 93 14.03 -6.57 -11.09
C ASP A 93 12.60 -7.03 -10.77
N TRP A 94 12.33 -8.34 -10.83
CA TRP A 94 11.00 -8.88 -10.67
C TRP A 94 10.84 -9.58 -9.33
N LEU A 95 9.77 -9.23 -8.62
CA LEU A 95 9.21 -10.03 -7.55
C LEU A 95 8.12 -10.93 -8.13
N ASN A 96 8.19 -12.22 -7.84
CA ASN A 96 7.36 -13.25 -8.45
C ASN A 96 6.62 -14.07 -7.38
N SER A 97 5.44 -14.56 -7.71
CA SER A 97 4.80 -15.71 -7.06
C SER A 97 4.15 -16.56 -8.15
N ILE A 98 4.60 -17.81 -8.28
CA ILE A 98 4.22 -18.72 -9.37
C ILE A 98 3.48 -19.90 -8.76
N ASP A 99 2.26 -20.13 -9.25
CA ASP A 99 1.36 -21.18 -8.81
C ASP A 99 0.58 -21.72 -10.04
N PRO A 100 0.18 -23.01 -10.07
CA PRO A 100 -0.63 -23.52 -11.18
C PRO A 100 -1.93 -22.73 -11.44
N ALA A 101 -2.50 -22.09 -10.42
CA ALA A 101 -3.73 -21.31 -10.55
C ALA A 101 -3.50 -19.83 -10.91
N TYR A 102 -2.30 -19.29 -10.68
CA TYR A 102 -2.01 -17.89 -10.95
C TYR A 102 -0.51 -17.61 -11.08
N ASN A 103 -0.17 -16.55 -11.81
CA ASN A 103 1.18 -16.01 -11.82
C ASN A 103 1.14 -14.52 -11.47
N LEU A 104 1.97 -14.13 -10.50
CA LEU A 104 2.14 -12.76 -10.08
C LEU A 104 3.55 -12.31 -10.41
N HIS A 105 3.67 -11.20 -11.13
CA HIS A 105 4.94 -10.58 -11.48
C HIS A 105 4.87 -9.08 -11.21
N ILE A 106 5.79 -8.58 -10.39
CA ILE A 106 5.82 -7.18 -9.96
C ILE A 106 7.22 -6.62 -10.21
N ARG A 107 7.29 -5.54 -11.00
CA ARG A 107 8.56 -4.87 -11.31
C ARG A 107 8.94 -3.96 -10.15
N ILE A 108 9.77 -4.45 -9.24
CA ILE A 108 10.09 -3.77 -7.97
C ILE A 108 10.99 -2.55 -8.17
N ALA A 109 11.75 -2.50 -9.26
CA ALA A 109 12.61 -1.35 -9.62
C ALA A 109 11.84 -0.02 -9.81
N ASN A 110 10.53 -0.08 -10.04
CA ASN A 110 9.67 1.11 -10.15
C ASN A 110 9.23 1.67 -8.78
N THR A 111 9.53 0.97 -7.69
CA THR A 111 9.20 1.41 -6.33
C THR A 111 9.96 2.69 -5.98
N ARG A 112 9.23 3.73 -5.59
CA ARG A 112 9.77 4.97 -5.04
C ARG A 112 9.34 5.25 -3.62
N ARG A 113 8.25 4.62 -3.15
CA ARG A 113 7.82 4.69 -1.76
C ARG A 113 7.28 3.34 -1.31
N ILE A 114 7.58 2.99 -0.07
CA ILE A 114 7.08 1.80 0.61
C ILE A 114 6.39 2.28 1.88
N LEU A 115 5.11 1.94 2.05
CA LEU A 115 4.28 2.47 3.12
C LEU A 115 3.53 1.37 3.85
N LEU A 116 3.69 1.36 5.17
CA LEU A 116 2.80 0.64 6.06
C LEU A 116 1.64 1.55 6.42
N LEU A 117 0.43 1.10 6.12
CA LEU A 117 -0.80 1.86 6.34
C LEU A 117 -1.75 1.04 7.21
N ALA A 118 -2.15 1.65 8.33
CA ALA A 118 -3.14 1.13 9.25
C ALA A 118 -4.40 2.00 9.19
N LYS A 119 -5.55 1.41 8.90
CA LYS A 119 -6.82 2.14 8.73
C LYS A 119 -7.99 1.37 9.32
N SER A 120 -8.75 2.01 10.19
CA SER A 120 -9.97 1.46 10.78
C SER A 120 -10.99 1.12 9.70
N ASN A 121 -11.58 -0.08 9.80
CA ASN A 121 -12.60 -0.51 8.87
C ASN A 121 -13.98 -0.13 9.42
N HIS A 122 -14.62 0.90 8.87
CA HIS A 122 -15.95 1.30 9.33
C HIS A 122 -17.07 0.29 9.04
N LYS A 123 -16.79 -0.76 8.24
CA LYS A 123 -17.79 -1.77 7.83
C LYS A 123 -17.64 -3.13 8.51
N ARG A 124 -16.54 -3.37 9.23
CA ARG A 124 -16.28 -4.61 9.98
C ARG A 124 -15.50 -4.23 11.21
N ASP A 125 -15.78 -4.82 12.37
CA ASP A 125 -14.91 -4.65 13.53
C ASP A 125 -13.48 -5.08 13.14
N GLY A 126 -12.57 -4.11 13.17
CA GLY A 126 -11.16 -4.35 12.86
C GLY A 126 -10.47 -3.21 12.12
N GLN A 127 -9.15 -3.37 12.02
CA GLN A 127 -8.26 -2.48 11.29
C GLN A 127 -7.75 -3.19 10.04
N THR A 128 -7.67 -2.47 8.93
CA THR A 128 -6.92 -2.90 7.76
C THR A 128 -5.45 -2.55 7.94
N ALA A 129 -4.59 -3.55 7.82
CA ALA A 129 -3.14 -3.44 7.88
C ALA A 129 -2.56 -3.79 6.50
N SER A 130 -1.85 -2.84 5.88
CA SER A 130 -1.37 -3.01 4.51
C SER A 130 0.03 -2.47 4.29
N LEU A 131 0.83 -3.22 3.53
CA LEU A 131 2.07 -2.75 2.94
C LEU A 131 1.81 -2.31 1.50
N ASN A 132 2.26 -1.12 1.12
CA ASN A 132 1.89 -0.46 -0.12
C ASN A 132 3.13 0.03 -0.85
N PHE A 133 3.20 -0.24 -2.16
CA PHE A 133 4.30 0.18 -3.02
C PHE A 133 3.79 1.21 -4.02
N ALA A 134 4.46 2.37 -4.07
CA ALA A 134 4.12 3.45 -4.98
C ALA A 134 5.28 3.83 -5.90
N ASN A 135 4.97 4.23 -7.13
CA ASN A 135 5.96 4.66 -8.11
C ASN A 135 6.27 6.18 -8.02
N ALA A 136 7.09 6.70 -8.94
CA ALA A 136 7.48 8.12 -8.98
C ALA A 136 6.31 9.10 -9.17
N ALA A 137 5.22 8.67 -9.81
CA ALA A 137 3.99 9.45 -9.97
C ALA A 137 3.07 9.36 -8.73
N GLY A 138 3.45 8.53 -7.74
CA GLY A 138 2.67 8.26 -6.55
C GLY A 138 1.44 7.38 -6.79
N HIS A 139 1.42 6.60 -7.88
CA HIS A 139 0.45 5.52 -8.07
C HIS A 139 0.82 4.32 -7.22
N VAL A 140 -0.14 3.79 -6.46
CA VAL A 140 0.05 2.62 -5.60
C VAL A 140 -0.26 1.37 -6.41
N PHE A 141 0.79 0.75 -6.96
CA PHE A 141 0.66 -0.34 -7.92
C PHE A 141 0.54 -1.73 -7.28
N TRP A 142 0.92 -1.86 -6.00
CA TRP A 142 0.82 -3.12 -5.28
C TRP A 142 0.53 -2.89 -3.80
N ARG A 143 -0.42 -3.66 -3.27
CA ARG A 143 -0.77 -3.66 -1.85
C ARG A 143 -0.81 -5.09 -1.34
N VAL A 144 -0.28 -5.31 -0.15
CA VAL A 144 -0.31 -6.60 0.54
C VAL A 144 -0.98 -6.42 1.89
N TYR A 145 -2.08 -7.12 2.12
CA TYR A 145 -2.86 -7.05 3.34
C TYR A 145 -2.48 -8.18 4.30
N ALA A 146 -2.19 -7.80 5.56
CA ALA A 146 -2.05 -8.73 6.67
C ALA A 146 -3.45 -9.14 7.16
N GLN A 147 -3.87 -10.38 6.86
CA GLN A 147 -5.23 -10.85 7.15
C GLN A 147 -5.34 -11.65 8.44
N SER A 148 -4.34 -12.48 8.77
CA SER A 148 -4.32 -13.27 10.00
C SER A 148 -3.87 -12.45 11.21
N GLU A 149 -4.21 -12.89 12.41
CA GLU A 149 -3.74 -12.28 13.67
C GLU A 149 -2.21 -12.24 13.74
N MET A 150 -1.55 -13.34 13.37
CA MET A 150 -0.10 -13.42 13.27
C MET A 150 0.47 -12.37 12.31
N ALA A 151 -0.10 -12.24 11.11
CA ALA A 151 0.35 -11.24 10.14
C ALA A 151 0.15 -9.81 10.66
N GLN A 152 -0.98 -9.54 11.33
CA GLN A 152 -1.24 -8.23 11.91
C GLN A 152 -0.25 -7.89 13.04
N GLU A 153 0.13 -8.86 13.86
CA GLU A 153 1.16 -8.70 14.89
C GLU A 153 2.53 -8.42 14.26
N GLN A 154 2.93 -9.15 13.21
CA GLN A 154 4.17 -8.87 12.47
C GLN A 154 4.15 -7.47 11.84
N PHE A 155 3.01 -7.06 11.25
CA PHE A 155 2.82 -5.72 10.72
C PHE A 155 2.99 -4.63 11.78
N LYS A 156 2.42 -4.82 12.98
CA LYS A 156 2.56 -3.86 14.10
C LYS A 156 4.01 -3.71 14.53
N ARG A 157 4.76 -4.82 14.66
CA ARG A 157 6.19 -4.80 14.98
C ARG A 157 7.00 -4.05 13.91
N LEU A 158 6.66 -4.26 12.63
CA LEU A 158 7.31 -3.56 11.54
C LEU A 158 7.00 -2.05 11.57
N MET A 159 5.75 -1.66 11.85
CA MET A 159 5.36 -0.27 12.06
C MET A 159 6.16 0.38 13.19
N GLU A 160 6.29 -0.30 14.34
CA GLU A 160 7.03 0.20 15.50
C GLU A 160 8.54 0.37 15.21
N ARG A 161 9.13 -0.57 14.45
CA ARG A 161 10.52 -0.51 14.02
C ARG A 161 10.83 0.78 13.24
N TYR A 162 9.93 1.22 12.37
CA TYR A 162 10.14 2.35 11.46
C TYR A 162 9.50 3.67 11.91
N ARG A 163 8.84 3.70 13.08
CA ARG A 163 8.31 4.94 13.68
C ARG A 163 9.37 5.80 14.37
N LYS A 164 10.58 5.27 14.58
CA LYS A 164 11.66 5.90 15.34
C LYS A 164 12.48 6.86 14.48
#